data_AF-A0AAC9UJS9-F1
#
_entry.id   AF-A0AAC9UJS9-F1
#
_cell.length_a   1.000
_cell.length_b   1.000
_cell.length_c   1.000
_cell.angle_alpha   90.00
_cell.angle_beta   90.00
_cell.angle_gamma   90.00
#
_symmetry.space_group_name_H-M   'P 1'
#
loop_
_entity.id
_entity.type
_entity.pdbx_description
1 polymer ?
#
loop_
_entity_poly.entity_id
_entity_poly.type
_entity_poly.pdbx_seq_one_letter_code
_entity_poly.pdbx_strand_id
1 'polypeptide(L)'
;MSNLIQQIKIAQKAAGIDQDTHQLNVSYIADGRTNTCTGLSKLEQQQLLARYRAMNPNAGKKQLPAQLKMIYSLWGQLHRAGAVNVDSKQACDAFCEKHLQGKTLYKSAQQWPHIIEVLKQWLARQKAKQGA
;
A
#
# COMPACT_ATOMS: atom_id res chain seq x y z
N MET A 1 -1.35 -15.30 -12.95
CA MET A 1 0.01 -15.10 -12.40
C MET A 1 0.74 -14.07 -13.25
N SER A 2 1.47 -13.12 -12.65
CA SER A 2 2.22 -12.08 -13.38
C SER A 2 3.56 -12.63 -13.91
N ASN A 3 3.94 -12.26 -15.14
CA ASN A 3 5.25 -12.65 -15.73
C ASN A 3 6.42 -12.05 -14.90
N LEU A 4 7.59 -12.68 -14.91
CA LEU A 4 8.82 -12.26 -14.21
C LEU A 4 9.14 -10.78 -14.39
N ILE A 5 9.00 -10.23 -15.61
CA ILE A 5 9.24 -8.80 -15.86
C ILE A 5 8.28 -7.92 -15.03
N GLN A 6 7.00 -8.30 -14.93
CA GLN A 6 6.05 -7.58 -14.07
C GLN A 6 6.43 -7.72 -12.60
N GLN A 7 6.91 -8.89 -12.16
CA GLN A 7 7.39 -9.08 -10.80
C GLN A 7 8.62 -8.23 -10.48
N ILE A 8 9.56 -8.10 -11.43
CA ILE A 8 10.74 -7.23 -11.32
C ILE A 8 10.30 -5.77 -11.19
N LYS A 9 9.35 -5.30 -12.03
CA LYS A 9 8.82 -3.93 -11.94
C LYS A 9 8.15 -3.64 -10.60
N ILE A 10 7.40 -4.60 -10.06
CA ILE A 10 6.80 -4.49 -8.73
C ILE A 10 7.90 -4.43 -7.65
N ALA A 11 8.90 -5.30 -7.73
CA ALA A 11 10.00 -5.35 -6.76
C ALA A 11 10.87 -4.10 -6.81
N GLN A 12 11.18 -3.58 -7.99
CA GLN A 12 11.87 -2.31 -8.20
C GLN A 12 11.15 -1.17 -7.47
N LYS A 13 9.84 -1.03 -7.72
CA LYS A 13 9.02 -0.01 -7.05
C LYS A 13 9.00 -0.20 -5.53
N ALA A 14 8.90 -1.44 -5.06
CA ALA A 14 8.88 -1.74 -3.63
C ALA A 14 10.21 -1.44 -2.94
N ALA A 15 11.33 -1.60 -3.64
CA ALA A 15 12.67 -1.28 -3.17
C ALA A 15 13.06 0.20 -3.34
N GLY A 16 12.20 1.02 -3.96
CA GLY A 16 12.50 2.44 -4.18
C GLY A 16 13.63 2.69 -5.19
N ILE A 17 13.87 1.74 -6.10
CA ILE A 17 14.95 1.81 -7.09
C ILE A 17 14.46 2.65 -8.29
N ASP A 18 15.13 3.76 -8.55
CA ASP A 18 14.88 4.61 -9.71
C ASP A 18 15.28 3.92 -11.03
N GLN A 19 14.98 4.58 -12.15
CA GLN A 19 15.18 4.00 -13.48
C GLN A 19 16.66 3.88 -13.88
N ASP A 20 17.52 4.81 -13.47
CA ASP A 20 18.94 4.81 -13.83
C ASP A 20 19.66 3.71 -13.05
N THR A 21 19.41 3.64 -11.75
CA THR A 21 19.86 2.56 -10.88
C THR A 21 19.34 1.21 -11.37
N HIS A 22 18.11 1.14 -11.87
CA HIS A 22 17.57 -0.08 -12.48
C HIS A 22 18.37 -0.52 -13.70
N GLN A 23 18.67 0.40 -14.64
CA GLN A 23 19.46 0.09 -15.84
C GLN A 23 20.87 -0.38 -15.49
N LEU A 24 21.51 0.24 -14.49
CA LEU A 24 22.82 -0.19 -13.98
C LEU A 24 22.77 -1.59 -13.38
N ASN A 25 21.74 -1.92 -12.58
CA ASN A 25 21.57 -3.26 -12.02
C ASN A 25 21.32 -4.32 -13.10
N VAL A 26 20.56 -3.98 -14.15
CA VAL A 26 20.35 -4.88 -15.29
C VAL A 26 21.66 -5.11 -16.03
N SER A 27 22.39 -4.03 -16.33
CA SER A 27 23.71 -4.11 -16.98
C SER A 27 24.70 -4.97 -16.19
N TYR A 28 24.74 -4.78 -14.86
CA TYR A 28 25.57 -5.58 -13.97
C TYR A 28 25.23 -7.07 -14.02
N ILE A 29 23.94 -7.43 -14.01
CA ILE A 29 23.52 -8.84 -14.07
C ILE A 29 23.73 -9.43 -15.47
N ALA A 30 23.59 -8.63 -16.52
CA ALA A 30 23.78 -9.05 -17.90
C ALA A 30 25.26 -9.14 -18.32
N ASP A 31 26.19 -8.82 -17.42
CA ASP A 31 27.62 -8.62 -17.72
C ASP A 31 27.83 -7.64 -18.89
N GLY A 32 27.12 -6.50 -18.85
CA GLY A 32 27.20 -5.43 -19.84
C GLY A 32 26.47 -5.69 -21.17
N ARG A 33 25.95 -6.90 -21.43
CA ARG A 33 25.27 -7.22 -22.72
C ARG A 33 23.99 -6.42 -22.96
N THR A 34 23.27 -6.01 -21.92
CA THR A 34 22.03 -5.26 -22.04
C THR A 34 21.75 -4.46 -20.77
N ASN A 35 20.99 -3.37 -20.91
CA ASN A 35 20.43 -2.59 -19.80
C ASN A 35 18.90 -2.76 -19.69
N THR A 36 18.30 -3.70 -20.42
CA THR A 36 16.85 -3.96 -20.42
C THR A 36 16.50 -5.34 -19.86
N CYS A 37 15.44 -5.42 -19.07
CA CYS A 37 14.97 -6.70 -18.51
C CYS A 37 14.57 -7.73 -19.58
N THR A 38 14.17 -7.28 -20.77
CA THR A 38 13.82 -8.14 -21.91
C THR A 38 15.03 -8.81 -22.55
N GLY A 39 16.23 -8.23 -22.42
CA GLY A 39 17.48 -8.84 -22.88
C GLY A 39 18.13 -9.80 -21.87
N LEU A 40 17.53 -9.94 -20.67
CA LEU A 40 17.97 -10.90 -19.66
C LEU A 40 17.36 -12.27 -19.93
N SER A 41 18.15 -13.32 -19.73
CA SER A 41 17.69 -14.69 -19.60
C SER A 41 16.77 -14.86 -18.40
N LYS A 42 16.00 -15.96 -18.37
CA LYS A 42 15.10 -16.26 -17.25
C LYS A 42 15.84 -16.36 -15.90
N LEU A 43 17.05 -16.91 -15.90
CA LEU A 43 17.88 -17.02 -14.70
C LEU A 43 18.34 -15.63 -14.21
N GLU A 44 18.82 -14.79 -15.12
CA GLU A 44 19.22 -13.41 -14.81
C GLU A 44 18.03 -12.57 -14.29
N GLN A 45 16.84 -12.75 -14.88
CA GLN A 45 15.60 -12.12 -14.38
C GLN A 45 15.28 -12.57 -12.94
N GLN A 46 15.46 -13.85 -12.62
CA GLN A 46 15.26 -14.36 -11.26
C GLN A 46 16.29 -13.80 -10.27
N GLN A 47 17.56 -13.68 -10.68
CA GLN A 47 18.62 -13.06 -9.88
C GLN A 47 18.30 -11.59 -9.59
N LEU A 48 17.90 -10.83 -10.61
CA LEU A 48 17.50 -9.42 -10.47
C LEU A 48 16.31 -9.28 -9.51
N LEU A 49 15.30 -10.13 -9.68
CA LEU A 49 14.13 -10.15 -8.81
C LEU A 49 14.49 -10.48 -7.36
N ALA A 50 15.38 -11.43 -7.12
CA ALA A 50 15.85 -11.78 -5.78
C ALA A 50 16.59 -10.61 -5.12
N ARG A 51 17.48 -9.95 -5.87
CA ARG A 51 18.20 -8.74 -5.43
C ARG A 51 17.23 -7.64 -5.00
N TYR A 52 16.23 -7.31 -5.82
CA TYR A 52 15.25 -6.27 -5.49
C TYR A 52 14.37 -6.64 -4.30
N ARG A 53 14.01 -7.92 -4.14
CA ARG A 53 13.28 -8.38 -2.96
C ARG A 53 14.10 -8.23 -1.67
N ALA A 54 15.40 -8.49 -1.72
CA ALA A 54 16.30 -8.32 -0.56
C ALA A 54 16.48 -6.84 -0.18
N MET A 55 16.42 -5.93 -1.16
CA MET A 55 16.53 -4.48 -0.94
C MET A 55 15.23 -3.81 -0.49
N ASN A 56 14.10 -4.52 -0.49
CA ASN A 56 12.83 -3.94 -0.10
C ASN A 56 12.83 -3.63 1.41
N PRO A 57 12.71 -2.35 1.83
CA PRO A 57 12.70 -1.94 3.24
C PRO A 57 11.46 -2.44 4.02
N ASN A 58 10.47 -2.97 3.28
CA ASN A 58 9.28 -3.61 3.79
C ASN A 58 9.28 -5.13 3.60
N ALA A 59 10.40 -5.73 3.18
CA ALA A 59 10.55 -7.18 3.15
C ALA A 59 10.25 -7.75 4.55
N GLY A 60 9.33 -8.71 4.62
CA GLY A 60 8.90 -9.32 5.88
C GLY A 60 7.94 -8.49 6.72
N LYS A 61 7.71 -7.20 6.43
CA LYS A 61 6.69 -6.40 7.12
C LYS A 61 5.31 -6.76 6.56
N LYS A 62 4.41 -7.25 7.42
CA LYS A 62 3.00 -7.46 7.05
C LYS A 62 2.40 -6.12 6.64
N GLN A 63 2.19 -5.93 5.33
CA GLN A 63 1.49 -4.75 4.86
C GLN A 63 0.05 -4.77 5.36
N LEU A 64 -0.43 -3.60 5.78
CA LEU A 64 -1.85 -3.45 6.07
C LEU A 64 -2.67 -3.76 4.80
N PRO A 65 -3.74 -4.55 4.92
CA PRO A 65 -4.73 -4.74 3.86
C PRO A 65 -5.21 -3.41 3.30
N ALA A 66 -5.50 -3.38 1.99
CA ALA A 66 -5.89 -2.14 1.29
C ALA A 66 -7.12 -1.47 1.93
N GLN A 67 -8.08 -2.26 2.38
CA GLN A 67 -9.29 -1.74 3.06
C GLN A 67 -8.97 -1.11 4.42
N LEU A 68 -8.07 -1.69 5.22
CA LEU A 68 -7.62 -1.05 6.47
C LEU A 68 -6.87 0.26 6.20
N LYS A 69 -6.01 0.30 5.17
CA LYS A 69 -5.37 1.55 4.73
C LYS A 69 -6.42 2.60 4.35
N MET A 70 -7.49 2.20 3.66
CA MET A 70 -8.59 3.09 3.28
C MET A 70 -9.34 3.63 4.51
N ILE A 71 -9.65 2.78 5.49
CA ILE A 71 -10.32 3.18 6.74
C ILE A 71 -9.51 4.26 7.46
N TYR A 72 -8.21 4.03 7.68
CA TYR A 72 -7.36 5.04 8.34
C TYR A 72 -7.19 6.32 7.50
N SER A 73 -7.12 6.21 6.17
CA SER A 73 -7.08 7.36 5.28
C SER A 73 -8.35 8.22 5.37
N LEU A 74 -9.53 7.58 5.41
CA LEU A 74 -10.81 8.27 5.57
C LEU A 74 -10.92 8.95 6.95
N TRP A 75 -10.40 8.32 8.00
CA TRP A 75 -10.33 8.93 9.33
C TRP A 75 -9.49 10.21 9.33
N GLY A 76 -8.29 10.18 8.74
CA GLY A 76 -7.46 11.38 8.61
C GLY A 76 -8.12 12.48 7.77
N GLN A 77 -8.92 12.11 6.75
CA GLN A 77 -9.73 13.07 6.00
C GLN A 77 -10.85 13.69 6.83
N LEU A 78 -11.52 12.91 7.68
CA LEU A 78 -12.52 13.41 8.62
C LEU A 78 -11.89 14.41 9.61
N HIS A 79 -10.69 14.12 10.12
CA HIS A 79 -9.98 15.03 11.01
C HIS A 79 -9.66 16.36 10.32
N ARG A 80 -9.12 16.30 9.09
CA ARG A 80 -8.85 17.50 8.27
C ARG A 80 -10.11 18.30 7.96
N ALA A 81 -11.25 17.63 7.84
CA ALA A 81 -12.55 18.26 7.69
C ALA A 81 -13.16 18.72 9.02
N GLY A 82 -12.45 18.66 10.15
CA GLY A 82 -12.96 19.06 11.47
C GLY A 82 -14.09 18.17 12.02
N ALA A 83 -14.34 17.02 11.42
CA ALA A 83 -15.41 16.10 11.81
C ALA A 83 -15.05 15.28 13.05
N VAL A 84 -13.75 15.09 13.30
CA VAL A 84 -13.20 14.41 14.47
C VAL A 84 -12.00 15.19 14.99
N ASN A 85 -11.77 15.15 16.30
CA ASN A 85 -10.75 15.98 16.96
C ASN A 85 -9.35 15.33 17.01
N VAL A 86 -9.25 14.01 16.79
CA VAL A 86 -8.02 13.25 16.99
C VAL A 86 -7.69 12.41 15.76
N ASP A 87 -6.60 12.76 15.06
CA ASP A 87 -6.03 11.97 13.97
C ASP A 87 -5.08 10.87 14.50
N SER A 88 -5.66 9.85 15.12
CA SER A 88 -4.87 8.69 15.57
C SER A 88 -5.52 7.37 15.20
N LYS A 89 -4.68 6.36 14.98
CA LYS A 89 -5.12 4.99 14.74
C LYS A 89 -6.03 4.48 15.87
N GLN A 90 -5.66 4.75 17.12
CA GLN A 90 -6.41 4.31 18.29
C GLN A 90 -7.81 4.93 18.35
N ALA A 91 -7.95 6.22 18.00
CA ALA A 91 -9.25 6.87 17.94
C ALA A 91 -10.13 6.27 16.82
N CYS A 92 -9.53 5.98 15.66
CA CYS A 92 -10.20 5.31 14.57
C CYS A 92 -10.65 3.88 14.94
N ASP A 93 -9.78 3.09 15.56
CA ASP A 93 -10.06 1.73 16.01
C ASP A 93 -11.21 1.73 17.04
N ALA A 94 -11.17 2.64 18.02
CA ALA A 94 -12.21 2.78 19.04
C ALA A 94 -13.57 3.20 18.44
N PHE A 95 -13.58 4.04 17.40
CA PHE A 95 -14.79 4.34 16.65
C PHE A 95 -15.33 3.09 15.94
N CYS A 96 -14.45 2.36 15.24
CA CYS A 96 -14.84 1.16 14.51
C CYS A 96 -15.39 0.08 15.44
N GLU A 97 -14.80 -0.12 16.62
CA GLU A 97 -15.26 -1.11 17.60
C GLU A 97 -16.71 -0.87 18.06
N LYS A 98 -17.16 0.39 18.15
CA LYS A 98 -18.57 0.73 18.43
C LYS A 98 -19.51 0.25 17.32
N HIS A 99 -19.06 0.29 16.06
CA HIS A 99 -19.81 -0.22 14.90
C HIS A 99 -19.69 -1.73 14.72
N LEU A 100 -18.74 -2.38 15.41
CA LEU A 100 -18.44 -3.81 15.29
C LEU A 100 -18.84 -4.59 16.54
N GLN A 101 -19.72 -4.05 17.37
CA GLN A 101 -20.23 -4.67 18.61
C GLN A 101 -19.08 -5.09 19.56
N GLY A 102 -18.07 -4.22 19.70
CA GLY A 102 -16.91 -4.46 20.57
C GLY A 102 -15.84 -5.38 19.99
N LYS A 103 -16.01 -5.88 18.76
CA LYS A 103 -14.95 -6.64 18.07
C LYS A 103 -13.92 -5.68 17.50
N THR A 104 -12.65 -6.04 17.69
CA THR A 104 -11.54 -5.23 17.14
C THR A 104 -11.64 -5.14 15.62
N LEU A 105 -11.24 -3.98 15.09
CA LEU A 105 -11.29 -3.70 13.66
C LEU A 105 -10.51 -4.76 12.86
N TYR A 106 -9.34 -5.16 13.33
CA TYR A 106 -8.48 -6.14 12.64
C TYR A 106 -9.13 -7.54 12.52
N LYS A 107 -9.94 -7.95 13.51
CA LYS A 107 -10.60 -9.26 13.51
C LYS A 107 -11.90 -9.29 12.69
N SER A 108 -12.34 -8.13 12.19
CA SER A 108 -13.65 -7.96 11.56
C SER A 108 -13.55 -7.69 10.06
N ALA A 109 -12.67 -8.42 9.36
CA ALA A 109 -12.35 -8.17 7.96
C ALA A 109 -13.57 -8.14 7.03
N GLN A 110 -14.56 -8.99 7.29
CA GLN A 110 -15.83 -9.05 6.53
C GLN A 110 -16.65 -7.75 6.64
N GLN A 111 -16.44 -6.95 7.69
CA GLN A 111 -17.19 -5.72 7.96
C GLN A 111 -16.47 -4.46 7.47
N TRP A 112 -15.22 -4.56 7.01
CA TRP A 112 -14.46 -3.40 6.52
C TRP A 112 -15.17 -2.63 5.39
N PRO A 113 -15.82 -3.27 4.39
CA PRO A 113 -16.57 -2.53 3.37
C PRO A 113 -17.67 -1.65 3.98
N HIS A 114 -18.40 -2.17 4.97
CA HIS A 114 -19.45 -1.41 5.65
C HIS A 114 -18.88 -0.20 6.40
N ILE A 115 -17.80 -0.39 7.17
CA ILE A 115 -17.11 0.71 7.86
C ILE A 115 -16.62 1.79 6.89
N ILE A 116 -16.07 1.39 5.74
CA ILE A 116 -15.64 2.33 4.70
C ILE A 116 -16.81 3.20 4.23
N GLU A 117 -17.98 2.61 3.96
CA GLU A 117 -19.15 3.38 3.52
C GLU A 117 -19.67 4.32 4.60
N VAL A 118 -19.68 3.90 5.88
CA VAL A 118 -20.03 4.76 7.01
C VAL A 118 -19.13 6.00 7.07
N LEU A 119 -17.81 5.81 6.96
CA LEU A 119 -16.83 6.90 6.99
C LEU A 119 -16.95 7.82 5.78
N LYS A 120 -17.15 7.27 4.57
CA LYS A 120 -17.38 8.07 3.35
C LYS A 120 -18.63 8.94 3.48
N GLN A 121 -19.74 8.37 3.92
CA GLN A 121 -21.00 9.11 4.08
C GLN A 121 -20.85 10.23 5.12
N TRP A 122 -20.15 9.96 6.23
CA TRP A 122 -19.86 10.99 7.22
C TRP A 122 -19.02 12.12 6.62
N LEU A 123 -17.94 11.79 5.90
CA LEU A 123 -17.10 12.78 5.26
C LEU A 123 -17.87 13.63 4.25
N ALA A 124 -18.74 13.00 3.44
CA ALA A 124 -19.60 13.70 2.49
C ALA A 124 -20.54 14.70 3.19
N ARG A 125 -21.18 14.29 4.30
CA ARG A 125 -22.03 15.20 5.10
C ARG A 125 -21.26 16.39 5.65
N GLN A 126 -20.01 16.18 6.07
CA GLN A 126 -19.19 17.24 6.65
C GLN A 126 -18.72 18.24 5.61
N LYS A 127 -18.33 17.75 4.42
CA LYS A 127 -18.02 18.62 3.28
C LYS A 127 -19.23 19.44 2.82
N ALA A 128 -20.42 18.84 2.80
CA ALA A 128 -21.65 19.57 2.46
C ALA A 128 -21.96 20.71 3.44
N LYS A 129 -21.64 20.54 4.73
CA LYS A 129 -21.81 21.59 5.75
C LYS A 129 -20.82 22.74 5.66
N GLN A 130 -19.65 22.52 5.05
CA GLN A 130 -18.61 23.56 4.90
C GLN A 130 -18.73 24.35 3.60
N GLY A 131 -19.48 23.83 2.63
CA GLY A 131 -19.75 24.50 1.35
C GLY A 131 -21.10 25.23 1.30
N ALA A 132 -21.83 25.30 2.42
CA ALA A 132 -23.07 26.06 2.60
C ALA A 132 -22.79 27.24 3.53
#